data_AF-A0A7N0UVV2-F1
#
_entry.id   AF-A0A7N0UVV2-F1
#
_cell.length_a   1.000
_cell.length_b   1.000
_cell.length_c   1.000
_cell.angle_alpha   90.00
_cell.angle_beta   90.00
_cell.angle_gamma   90.00
#
_symmetry.space_group_name_H-M   'P 1'
#
loop_
_entity.id
_entity.type
_entity.pdbx_description
1 polymer ?
#
loop_
_entity_poly.entity_id
_entity_poly.type
_entity_poly.pdbx_seq_one_letter_code
_entity_poly.pdbx_strand_id
1 'polypeptide(L)'
;MDISLDKWLPLHALASSGDFSLMTALLKHNVDINAVDKGGLTALHKAIICKKQAITNCLLRESANPFICDHDGASLMHYAVRTVSSHTIKMLLLYNVDINIQDKDGWTPLHLAVQARRTDLVRLLLIKGADKTIKNQDGLTPLDLCLYSGRNTRTYELIKLLKQLPRLPQHR
;
A
#
# COMPACT_ATOMS: atom_id res chain seq x y z
N MET A 1 -30.50 12.78 -18.88
CA MET A 1 -29.20 13.42 -19.17
C MET A 1 -28.35 13.22 -17.95
N ASP A 2 -27.65 12.09 -17.87
CA ASP A 2 -26.77 11.79 -16.75
C ASP A 2 -25.38 12.29 -17.11
N ILE A 3 -25.17 13.59 -16.90
CA ILE A 3 -23.82 14.15 -16.89
C ILE A 3 -23.33 13.80 -15.49
N SER A 4 -22.78 12.60 -15.31
CA SER A 4 -22.01 12.27 -14.12
C SER A 4 -20.83 13.25 -14.11
N LEU A 5 -21.01 14.42 -13.53
CA LEU A 5 -19.91 15.33 -13.23
C LEU A 5 -18.95 14.47 -12.42
N ASP A 6 -17.81 14.12 -13.03
CA ASP A 6 -16.65 13.69 -12.29
C ASP A 6 -16.48 14.70 -11.17
N LYS A 7 -16.82 14.29 -9.94
CA LYS A 7 -16.72 15.15 -8.76
C LYS A 7 -15.29 15.66 -8.77
N TRP A 8 -15.10 16.92 -9.10
CA TRP A 8 -13.77 17.49 -9.14
C TRP A 8 -13.23 17.44 -7.72
N LEU A 9 -12.13 16.71 -7.54
CA LEU A 9 -11.53 16.45 -6.24
C LEU A 9 -10.19 17.21 -6.16
N PRO A 10 -10.22 18.51 -5.79
CA PRO A 10 -9.03 19.35 -5.79
C PRO A 10 -7.93 18.79 -4.88
N LEU A 11 -8.31 18.21 -3.75
CA LEU A 11 -7.36 17.62 -2.81
C LEU A 11 -6.56 16.47 -3.44
N HIS A 12 -7.17 15.63 -4.30
CA HIS A 12 -6.50 14.57 -5.04
C HIS A 12 -5.48 15.13 -6.04
N ALA A 13 -5.86 16.18 -6.77
CA ALA A 13 -4.98 16.82 -7.74
C ALA A 13 -3.76 17.45 -7.06
N LEU A 14 -3.97 18.17 -5.96
CA LEU A 14 -2.90 18.78 -5.16
C LEU A 14 -2.00 17.72 -4.50
N ALA A 15 -2.60 16.65 -3.99
CA ALA A 15 -1.86 15.53 -3.42
C ALA A 15 -0.99 14.80 -4.46
N SER A 16 -1.45 14.74 -5.72
CA SER A 16 -0.70 14.14 -6.83
C SER A 16 0.43 15.06 -7.34
N SER A 17 0.17 16.37 -7.44
CA SER A 17 1.14 17.34 -7.99
C SER A 17 2.31 17.57 -7.03
N GLY A 18 2.08 17.48 -5.73
CA GLY A 18 3.08 17.81 -4.72
C GLY A 18 2.98 19.25 -4.20
N ASP A 19 1.92 19.98 -4.55
CA ASP A 19 1.72 21.36 -4.10
C ASP A 19 1.27 21.41 -2.63
N PHE A 20 2.26 21.38 -1.74
CA PHE A 20 2.06 21.35 -0.29
C PHE A 20 1.37 22.62 0.22
N SER A 21 1.71 23.79 -0.32
CA SER A 21 1.18 25.08 0.13
C SER A 21 -0.30 25.20 -0.20
N LEU A 22 -0.70 24.89 -1.44
CA LEU A 22 -2.11 24.93 -1.82
C LEU A 22 -2.92 23.81 -1.13
N MET A 23 -2.33 22.62 -0.96
CA MET A 23 -3.00 21.53 -0.24
C MET A 23 -3.29 21.91 1.21
N THR A 24 -2.31 22.44 1.94
CA THR A 24 -2.50 22.86 3.34
C THR A 24 -3.45 24.05 3.48
N ALA A 25 -3.48 24.97 2.51
CA ALA A 25 -4.49 26.02 2.45
C ALA A 25 -5.90 25.43 2.25
N LEU A 26 -6.06 24.47 1.35
CA LEU A 26 -7.34 23.81 1.08
C LEU A 26 -7.86 23.04 2.31
N LEU A 27 -6.99 22.36 3.07
CA LEU A 27 -7.36 21.63 4.28
C LEU A 27 -7.84 22.52 5.44
N LYS A 28 -7.55 23.83 5.42
CA LYS A 28 -8.11 24.78 6.39
C LYS A 28 -9.59 25.08 6.15
N HIS A 29 -10.12 24.73 4.99
CA HIS A 29 -11.54 24.78 4.71
C HIS A 29 -12.19 23.43 5.06
N ASN A 30 -13.53 23.40 5.19
CA ASN A 30 -14.29 22.19 5.56
C ASN A 30 -14.34 21.15 4.43
N VAL A 31 -13.18 20.71 3.95
CA VAL A 31 -12.99 19.72 2.90
C VAL A 31 -12.94 18.34 3.55
N ASP A 32 -13.70 17.40 2.98
CA ASP A 32 -13.60 16.00 3.38
C ASP A 32 -12.25 15.41 2.91
N ILE A 33 -11.32 15.28 3.85
CA ILE A 33 -9.98 14.71 3.63
C ILE A 33 -10.02 13.24 3.17
N ASN A 34 -11.13 12.55 3.44
CA ASN A 34 -11.34 11.14 3.14
C ASN A 34 -12.23 10.91 1.91
N ALA A 35 -12.58 11.97 1.18
CA ALA A 35 -13.34 11.85 -0.06
C ALA A 35 -12.63 10.88 -1.02
N VAL A 36 -13.42 10.03 -1.68
CA VAL A 36 -12.92 9.05 -2.66
C VAL A 36 -13.26 9.47 -4.08
N ASP A 37 -12.38 9.13 -5.03
CA ASP A 37 -12.64 9.26 -6.47
C ASP A 37 -13.45 8.08 -7.02
N LYS A 38 -13.70 8.05 -8.35
CA LYS A 38 -14.43 6.96 -9.02
C LYS A 38 -13.83 5.56 -8.80
N GLY A 39 -12.55 5.47 -8.44
CA GLY A 39 -11.87 4.21 -8.14
C GLY A 39 -11.84 3.85 -6.66
N GLY A 40 -12.45 4.66 -5.78
CA GLY A 40 -12.35 4.49 -4.34
C GLY A 40 -11.07 5.06 -3.73
N LEU A 41 -10.27 5.82 -4.49
CA LEU A 41 -9.00 6.34 -4.01
C LEU A 41 -9.18 7.67 -3.29
N THR A 42 -8.54 7.84 -2.14
CA THR A 42 -8.44 9.12 -1.41
C THR A 42 -7.26 9.95 -1.89
N ALA A 43 -7.16 11.20 -1.44
CA ALA A 43 -5.97 12.03 -1.66
C ALA A 43 -4.69 11.38 -1.09
N LEU A 44 -4.80 10.63 0.02
CA LEU A 44 -3.68 9.90 0.62
C LEU A 44 -3.18 8.77 -0.30
N HIS A 45 -4.08 8.06 -1.00
CA HIS A 45 -3.70 7.09 -2.03
C HIS A 45 -2.90 7.79 -3.14
N LYS A 46 -3.40 8.91 -3.66
CA LYS A 46 -2.73 9.67 -4.73
C LYS A 46 -1.34 10.15 -4.32
N ALA A 47 -1.20 10.67 -3.09
CA ALA A 47 0.09 11.08 -2.55
C ALA A 47 1.10 9.91 -2.53
N ILE A 48 0.66 8.71 -2.12
CA ILE A 48 1.50 7.51 -2.08
C ILE A 48 1.87 7.06 -3.50
N ILE A 49 0.90 6.97 -4.41
CA ILE A 49 1.10 6.60 -5.83
C ILE A 49 2.13 7.52 -6.49
N CYS A 50 2.00 8.83 -6.25
CA CYS A 50 2.89 9.86 -6.80
C CYS A 50 4.16 10.09 -5.95
N LYS A 51 4.40 9.26 -4.92
CA LYS A 51 5.58 9.29 -4.04
C LYS A 51 5.82 10.65 -3.35
N LYS A 52 4.75 11.39 -3.04
CA LYS A 52 4.79 12.71 -2.40
C LYS A 52 4.89 12.58 -0.88
N GLN A 53 6.07 12.21 -0.37
CA GLN A 53 6.29 11.90 1.05
C GLN A 53 5.85 13.01 2.02
N ALA A 54 6.20 14.27 1.72
CA ALA A 54 5.81 15.40 2.57
C ALA A 54 4.29 15.54 2.68
N ILE A 55 3.58 15.34 1.57
CA ILE A 55 2.12 15.34 1.52
C ILE A 55 1.55 14.12 2.25
N THR A 56 2.07 12.92 2.01
CA THR A 56 1.64 11.70 2.71
C THR A 56 1.71 11.89 4.23
N ASN A 57 2.83 12.42 4.73
CA ASN A 57 3.02 12.67 6.15
C ASN A 57 2.07 13.77 6.68
N CYS A 58 1.80 14.80 5.89
CA CYS A 58 0.85 15.85 6.28
C CYS A 58 -0.58 15.31 6.35
N LEU A 59 -1.06 14.63 5.31
CA LEU A 59 -2.41 14.05 5.30
C LEU A 59 -2.64 13.10 6.50
N LEU A 60 -1.66 12.24 6.82
CA LEU A 60 -1.73 11.36 7.99
C LEU A 60 -1.73 12.12 9.33
N ARG A 61 -1.05 13.26 9.42
CA ARG A 61 -1.08 14.14 10.61
C ARG A 61 -2.41 14.87 10.74
N GLU A 62 -2.99 15.27 9.62
CA GLU A 62 -4.33 15.90 9.54
C GLU A 62 -5.47 14.86 9.62
N SER A 63 -5.22 13.70 10.22
CA SER A 63 -6.21 12.64 10.47
C SER A 63 -6.87 12.04 9.22
N ALA A 64 -6.19 12.03 8.07
CA ALA A 64 -6.62 11.22 6.93
C ALA A 64 -6.67 9.74 7.34
N ASN A 65 -7.76 9.05 7.03
CA ASN A 65 -8.00 7.67 7.41
C ASN A 65 -7.12 6.72 6.56
N PRO A 66 -6.16 6.00 7.18
CA PRO A 66 -5.25 5.11 6.46
C PRO A 66 -5.85 3.73 6.14
N PHE A 67 -7.07 3.45 6.61
CA PHE A 67 -7.75 2.15 6.48
C PHE A 67 -8.71 2.07 5.29
N ILE A 68 -8.91 3.18 4.56
CA ILE A 68 -9.75 3.18 3.35
C ILE A 68 -9.07 2.34 2.28
N CYS A 69 -9.85 1.44 1.68
CA CYS A 69 -9.44 0.63 0.54
C CYS A 69 -10.13 1.15 -0.72
N ASP A 70 -9.49 0.93 -1.86
CA ASP A 70 -10.09 1.23 -3.16
C ASP A 70 -11.20 0.24 -3.54
N HIS A 71 -11.80 0.43 -4.72
CA HIS A 71 -12.87 -0.46 -5.19
C HIS A 71 -12.42 -1.89 -5.45
N ASP A 72 -11.13 -2.18 -5.54
CA ASP A 72 -10.58 -3.53 -5.68
C ASP A 72 -10.14 -4.10 -4.31
N GLY A 73 -10.43 -3.39 -3.22
CA GLY A 73 -10.04 -3.79 -1.87
C GLY A 73 -8.56 -3.52 -1.56
N ALA A 74 -7.81 -2.88 -2.46
CA ALA A 74 -6.41 -2.59 -2.23
C ALA A 74 -6.26 -1.41 -1.26
N SER A 75 -5.60 -1.68 -0.14
CA SER A 75 -5.26 -0.69 0.89
C SER A 75 -4.02 0.15 0.54
N LEU A 76 -3.75 1.19 1.34
CA LEU A 76 -2.52 1.98 1.22
C LEU A 76 -1.23 1.14 1.30
N MET A 77 -1.24 0.02 2.03
CA MET A 77 -0.08 -0.86 2.13
C MET A 77 0.22 -1.54 0.79
N HIS A 78 -0.81 -1.93 0.03
CA HIS A 78 -0.64 -2.45 -1.34
C HIS A 78 0.00 -1.41 -2.25
N TYR A 79 -0.47 -0.17 -2.20
CA TYR A 79 0.09 0.95 -2.99
C TYR A 79 1.52 1.31 -2.56
N ALA A 80 1.83 1.27 -1.27
CA ALA A 80 3.19 1.51 -0.76
C ALA A 80 4.19 0.45 -1.27
N VAL A 81 3.76 -0.81 -1.40
CA VAL A 81 4.57 -1.88 -2.00
C VAL A 81 4.69 -1.71 -3.52
N ARG A 82 3.60 -1.46 -4.24
CA ARG A 82 3.61 -1.25 -5.71
C ARG A 82 4.51 -0.09 -6.13
N THR A 83 4.53 0.98 -5.33
CA THR A 83 5.39 2.16 -5.55
C THR A 83 6.82 1.97 -5.04
N VAL A 84 7.08 0.86 -4.33
CA VAL A 84 8.36 0.51 -3.74
C VAL A 84 8.87 1.54 -2.73
N SER A 85 8.00 1.96 -1.82
CA SER A 85 8.32 2.94 -0.79
C SER A 85 8.49 2.29 0.59
N SER A 86 9.72 1.88 0.92
CA SER A 86 10.06 1.37 2.26
C SER A 86 9.77 2.38 3.37
N HIS A 87 9.87 3.68 3.08
CA HIS A 87 9.52 4.74 4.02
C HIS A 87 8.01 4.74 4.29
N THR A 88 7.18 4.74 3.24
CA THR A 88 5.72 4.71 3.38
C THR A 88 5.25 3.44 4.10
N ILE A 89 5.83 2.27 3.79
CA ILE A 89 5.51 1.02 4.50
C ILE A 89 5.75 1.18 6.01
N LYS A 90 6.94 1.66 6.40
CA LYS A 90 7.26 1.89 7.82
C LYS A 90 6.33 2.90 8.48
N MET A 91 5.99 3.98 7.77
CA MET A 91 5.07 5.00 8.26
C MET A 91 3.66 4.45 8.47
N LEU A 92 3.08 3.72 7.51
CA LEU A 92 1.74 3.14 7.64
C LEU A 92 1.64 2.16 8.81
N LEU A 93 2.70 1.41 9.11
CA LEU A 93 2.74 0.52 10.27
C LEU A 93 2.69 1.26 11.62
N LEU A 94 3.12 2.53 11.68
CA LEU A 94 2.94 3.36 12.88
C LEU A 94 1.48 3.74 13.13
N TYR A 95 0.64 3.67 12.09
CA TYR A 95 -0.81 3.91 12.14
C TYR A 95 -1.60 2.60 12.27
N ASN A 96 -0.97 1.50 12.70
CA ASN A 96 -1.61 0.21 12.93
C ASN A 96 -2.36 -0.37 11.72
N VAL A 97 -1.97 0.00 10.50
CA VAL A 97 -2.48 -0.64 9.28
C VAL A 97 -2.07 -2.11 9.27
N ASP A 98 -3.03 -2.99 8.96
CA ASP A 98 -2.77 -4.41 8.86
C ASP A 98 -1.81 -4.71 7.69
N ILE A 99 -0.67 -5.32 8.01
CA ILE A 99 0.34 -5.73 7.04
C ILE A 99 -0.10 -6.96 6.22
N ASN A 100 -1.10 -7.70 6.69
CA ASN A 100 -1.62 -8.93 6.12
C ASN A 100 -2.95 -8.75 5.38
N ILE A 101 -3.42 -7.50 5.27
CA ILE A 101 -4.68 -7.18 4.59
C ILE A 101 -4.69 -7.76 3.17
N GLN A 102 -5.81 -8.38 2.83
CA GLN A 102 -6.05 -8.97 1.52
C GLN A 102 -6.92 -8.03 0.68
N ASP A 103 -6.55 -7.81 -0.57
CA ASP A 103 -7.44 -7.21 -1.56
C ASP A 103 -8.53 -8.20 -2.01
N LYS A 104 -9.39 -7.78 -2.96
CA LYS A 104 -10.50 -8.62 -3.43
C LYS A 104 -10.06 -9.92 -4.09
N ASP A 105 -8.83 -10.03 -4.56
CA ASP A 105 -8.28 -11.26 -5.16
C ASP A 105 -7.49 -12.09 -4.14
N GLY A 106 -7.55 -11.70 -2.86
CA GLY A 106 -6.83 -12.35 -1.77
C GLY A 106 -5.34 -12.01 -1.73
N TRP A 107 -4.86 -11.07 -2.54
CA TRP A 107 -3.45 -10.70 -2.54
C TRP A 107 -3.13 -9.87 -1.30
N THR A 108 -1.99 -10.16 -0.68
CA THR A 108 -1.44 -9.35 0.42
C THR A 108 -0.30 -8.47 -0.09
N PRO A 109 0.12 -7.44 0.67
CA PRO A 109 1.33 -6.68 0.36
C PRO A 109 2.58 -7.57 0.14
N LEU A 110 2.68 -8.70 0.85
CA LEU A 110 3.78 -9.65 0.67
C LEU A 110 3.71 -10.37 -0.69
N HIS A 111 2.52 -10.74 -1.18
CA HIS A 111 2.36 -11.31 -2.52
C HIS A 111 2.85 -10.32 -3.59
N LEU A 112 2.46 -9.05 -3.49
CA LEU A 112 2.89 -8.01 -4.43
C LEU A 112 4.40 -7.79 -4.41
N ALA A 113 5.03 -7.79 -3.22
CA ALA A 113 6.47 -7.63 -3.09
C ALA A 113 7.25 -8.79 -3.76
N VAL A 114 6.73 -10.02 -3.63
CA VAL A 114 7.30 -11.19 -4.31
C VAL A 114 7.10 -11.12 -5.82
N GLN A 115 5.89 -10.80 -6.29
CA GLN A 115 5.60 -10.65 -7.72
C GLN A 115 6.49 -9.58 -8.39
N ALA A 116 6.73 -8.47 -7.70
CA ALA A 116 7.64 -7.41 -8.14
C ALA A 116 9.14 -7.76 -8.01
N ARG A 117 9.47 -8.94 -7.46
CA ARG A 117 10.83 -9.44 -7.20
C ARG A 117 11.68 -8.47 -6.37
N ARG A 118 11.06 -7.79 -5.40
CA ARG A 118 11.69 -6.81 -4.51
C ARG A 118 12.14 -7.47 -3.22
N THR A 119 13.33 -8.10 -3.23
CA THR A 119 13.89 -8.81 -2.07
C THR A 119 14.04 -7.91 -0.84
N ASP A 120 14.30 -6.63 -1.05
CA ASP A 120 14.34 -5.58 -0.03
C ASP A 120 12.99 -5.40 0.68
N LEU A 121 11.89 -5.31 -0.09
CA LEU A 121 10.55 -5.19 0.48
C LEU A 121 10.06 -6.49 1.11
N VAL A 122 10.33 -7.63 0.48
CA VAL A 122 10.01 -8.95 1.05
C VAL A 122 10.66 -9.11 2.42
N ARG A 123 11.97 -8.80 2.53
CA ARG A 123 12.67 -8.82 3.81
C ARG A 123 12.04 -7.86 4.82
N LEU A 124 11.75 -6.62 4.41
CA LEU A 124 11.12 -5.62 5.29
C LEU A 124 9.77 -6.11 5.83
N LEU A 125 8.89 -6.58 4.96
CA LEU A 125 7.54 -7.05 5.33
C LEU A 125 7.62 -8.26 6.27
N LEU A 126 8.49 -9.24 5.99
CA LEU A 126 8.68 -10.40 6.86
C LEU A 126 9.22 -10.01 8.25
N ILE A 127 10.19 -9.08 8.33
CA ILE A 127 10.69 -8.55 9.61
C ILE A 127 9.58 -7.82 10.38
N LYS A 128 8.64 -7.21 9.66
CA LYS A 128 7.48 -6.52 10.25
C LYS A 128 6.28 -7.43 10.53
N GLY A 129 6.44 -8.75 10.39
CA GLY A 129 5.43 -9.73 10.79
C GLY A 129 4.42 -10.10 9.71
N ALA A 130 4.73 -9.87 8.43
CA ALA A 130 3.89 -10.36 7.34
C ALA A 130 3.80 -11.90 7.35
N ASP A 131 2.59 -12.44 7.27
CA ASP A 131 2.33 -13.88 7.24
C ASP A 131 2.51 -14.41 5.81
N LYS A 132 3.62 -15.13 5.63
CA LYS A 132 3.98 -15.82 4.38
C LYS A 132 3.13 -17.05 4.07
N THR A 133 2.17 -17.42 4.93
CA THR A 133 1.30 -18.59 4.73
C THR A 133 -0.09 -18.27 4.17
N ILE A 134 -0.44 -16.97 4.11
CA ILE A 134 -1.71 -16.52 3.52
C ILE A 134 -1.73 -16.90 2.04
N LYS A 135 -2.88 -17.40 1.58
CA LYS A 135 -3.13 -17.75 0.19
C LYS A 135 -4.04 -16.71 -0.46
N ASN A 136 -3.74 -16.37 -1.71
CA ASN A 136 -4.66 -15.62 -2.56
C ASN A 136 -5.84 -16.51 -3.01
N GLN A 137 -6.75 -15.96 -3.83
CA GLN A 137 -7.91 -16.71 -4.33
C GLN A 137 -7.55 -17.92 -5.20
N ASP A 138 -6.38 -17.91 -5.86
CA ASP A 138 -5.87 -19.07 -6.60
C ASP A 138 -5.29 -20.16 -5.69
N GLY A 139 -5.32 -19.96 -4.36
CA GLY A 139 -4.74 -20.87 -3.39
C GLY A 139 -3.21 -20.78 -3.29
N LEU A 140 -2.59 -19.75 -3.89
CA LEU A 140 -1.15 -19.56 -3.94
C LEU A 140 -0.68 -18.69 -2.77
N THR A 141 0.36 -19.15 -2.07
CA THR A 141 1.10 -18.34 -1.10
C THR A 141 2.13 -17.45 -1.81
N PRO A 142 2.75 -16.48 -1.12
CA PRO A 142 3.87 -15.73 -1.69
C PRO A 142 5.04 -16.64 -2.12
N LEU A 143 5.25 -17.78 -1.45
CA LEU A 143 6.29 -18.74 -1.87
C LEU A 143 5.92 -19.43 -3.19
N ASP A 144 4.64 -19.77 -3.39
CA ASP A 144 4.18 -20.42 -4.62
C ASP A 144 4.34 -19.49 -5.83
N LEU A 145 4.12 -18.18 -5.67
CA LEU A 145 4.37 -17.18 -6.72
C LEU A 145 5.82 -17.16 -7.22
N CYS A 146 6.80 -17.56 -6.38
CA CYS A 146 8.20 -17.64 -6.81
C CYS A 146 8.40 -18.72 -7.88
N LEU A 147 7.60 -19.79 -7.88
CA LEU A 147 7.70 -20.90 -8.82
C LEU A 147 7.28 -20.49 -10.24
N TYR A 148 6.38 -19.52 -10.36
CA TYR A 148 5.93 -18.95 -11.64
C TYR A 148 6.83 -17.80 -12.15
N SER A 149 7.77 -17.33 -11.32
CA SER A 149 8.61 -16.16 -11.60
C SER A 149 9.87 -16.46 -12.44
N GLY A 150 10.04 -17.70 -12.92
CA GLY A 150 11.20 -18.12 -13.71
C GLY A 150 12.49 -18.32 -12.90
N ARG A 151 13.48 -18.98 -13.51
CA ARG A 151 14.72 -19.40 -12.84
C ARG A 151 15.81 -18.34 -12.97
N ASN A 152 15.94 -17.46 -11.97
CA ASN A 152 17.03 -16.50 -11.86
C ASN A 152 17.48 -16.32 -10.40
N THR A 153 18.60 -15.62 -10.20
CA THR A 153 19.19 -15.39 -8.86
C THR A 153 18.23 -14.71 -7.89
N ARG A 154 17.43 -13.75 -8.36
CA ARG A 154 16.45 -13.06 -7.49
C ARG A 154 15.35 -14.02 -7.02
N THR A 155 14.86 -14.91 -7.89
CA THR A 155 13.90 -15.96 -7.50
C THR A 155 14.49 -16.87 -6.41
N TYR A 156 15.77 -17.25 -6.53
CA TYR A 156 16.43 -18.05 -5.50
C TYR A 156 16.54 -17.32 -4.17
N GLU A 157 16.90 -16.04 -4.19
CA GLU A 157 16.92 -15.19 -2.98
C GLU A 157 15.55 -15.06 -2.32
N LEU A 158 14.47 -14.89 -3.11
CA LEU A 158 13.11 -14.84 -2.60
C LEU A 158 12.70 -16.15 -1.91
N ILE A 159 12.95 -17.30 -2.56
CA ILE A 159 12.70 -18.62 -1.98
C ILE A 159 13.47 -18.79 -0.68
N LYS A 160 14.75 -18.37 -0.67
CA LYS A 160 15.59 -18.42 0.53
C LYS A 160 15.00 -17.58 1.67
N LEU A 161 14.61 -16.32 1.40
CA LEU A 161 13.99 -15.43 2.38
C LEU A 161 12.70 -16.02 2.94
N LEU A 162 11.81 -16.48 2.07
CA LEU A 162 10.50 -17.03 2.45
C LEU A 162 10.63 -18.36 3.19
N LYS A 163 11.62 -19.21 2.90
CA LYS A 163 11.84 -20.45 3.66
C LYS A 163 12.53 -20.20 5.00
N GLN A 164 13.57 -19.36 5.02
CA GLN A 164 14.49 -19.27 6.16
C GLN A 164 14.08 -18.28 7.24
N LEU A 165 13.33 -17.20 6.94
CA LEU A 165 12.96 -16.25 7.98
C LEU A 165 11.87 -16.85 8.88
N PRO A 166 12.13 -17.16 10.17
CA PRO A 166 11.12 -17.69 11.07
C PRO A 166 10.05 -16.62 11.35
N ARG A 167 8.87 -17.04 11.80
CA ARG A 167 7.92 -16.12 12.44
C ARG A 167 8.65 -15.51 13.64
N LEU A 168 8.86 -14.19 13.65
CA LEU A 168 9.30 -13.51 14.86
C LEU A 168 8.21 -13.73 15.92
N PRO A 169 8.56 -14.09 17.18
CA PRO A 169 7.58 -14.30 18.21
C PRO A 169 6.73 -13.05 18.39
N GLN A 170 5.41 -13.21 18.31
CA GLN A 170 4.47 -12.15 18.67
C GLN A 170 4.63 -11.92 20.17
N HIS A 171 5.17 -10.77 20.57
CA HIS A 171 5.09 -10.35 21.96
C HIS A 171 3.60 -10.15 22.29
N ARG A 172 3.09 -11.01 23.18
CA ARG A 172 1.78 -10.89 23.81
C ARG A 172 1.75 -9.71 24.76
#